data_AF-A0A6J4QN21-F1
#
_entry.id   AF-A0A6J4QN21-F1
#
_cell.length_a   1.000
_cell.length_b   1.000
_cell.length_c   1.000
_cell.angle_alpha   90.00
_cell.angle_beta   90.00
_cell.angle_gamma   90.00
#
_symmetry.space_group_name_H-M   'P 1'
#
loop_
_entity.id
_entity.type
_entity.pdbx_description
1 polymer ?
#
loop_
_entity_poly.entity_id
_entity_poly.type
_entity_poly.pdbx_seq_one_letter_code
_entity_poly.pdbx_strand_id
1 'polypeptide(L)'
;MTIDTYGMKFAKLYRRWIGHDLADHGPDLGSFRPGFYEGLRREDEPVVWGFIEENYLLRYRDFLRIEFEWSADGLWRIPFPGSVGIGEYRSPADYGMPGPLAARLHAWQANLDTRDPTAEPEDEDFDYEASDAEGLEIAKQVKLFLGDDYYVDYYVEFRPFREIVLREGGAVELEVPAFITDLAR
;
A
#
# COMPACT_ATOMS: atom_id res chain seq x y z
N MET A 1 20.07 29.58 -16.94
CA MET A 1 19.44 29.21 -15.67
C MET A 1 19.46 27.70 -15.60
N THR A 2 20.52 27.17 -15.00
CA THR A 2 20.77 25.74 -14.84
C THR A 2 19.81 25.21 -13.79
N ILE A 3 18.87 24.38 -14.23
CA ILE A 3 17.97 23.62 -13.35
C ILE A 3 18.88 22.71 -12.54
N ASP A 4 19.10 23.08 -11.29
CA ASP A 4 19.61 22.18 -10.27
C ASP A 4 18.71 20.94 -10.34
N THR A 5 19.31 19.81 -10.68
CA THR A 5 18.60 18.56 -10.91
C THR A 5 18.03 18.19 -9.55
N TYR A 6 16.73 18.51 -9.34
CA TYR A 6 15.98 18.45 -8.08
C TYR A 6 16.71 17.71 -6.96
N GLY A 7 17.01 18.42 -5.86
CA GLY A 7 17.59 17.88 -4.63
C GLY A 7 16.68 16.86 -3.91
N MET A 8 16.29 15.81 -4.62
CA MET A 8 15.47 14.69 -4.17
C MET A 8 16.29 13.89 -3.16
N LYS A 9 15.91 14.02 -1.88
CA LYS A 9 16.56 13.31 -0.77
C LYS A 9 16.47 11.80 -0.97
N PHE A 10 15.45 11.32 -1.69
CA PHE A 10 15.15 9.92 -1.89
C PHE A 10 15.24 9.48 -3.37
N ALA A 11 16.24 9.96 -4.12
CA ALA A 11 16.40 9.72 -5.57
C ALA A 11 16.43 8.23 -6.01
N LYS A 12 16.75 7.28 -5.11
CA LYS A 12 16.62 5.84 -5.41
C LYS A 12 15.16 5.38 -5.41
N LEU A 13 14.37 5.86 -4.45
CA LEU A 13 12.95 5.53 -4.35
C LEU A 13 12.16 6.22 -5.47
N TYR A 14 12.53 7.46 -5.84
CA TYR A 14 11.95 8.12 -7.01
C TYR A 14 12.13 7.31 -8.29
N ARG A 15 13.35 6.80 -8.55
CA ARG A 15 13.64 5.95 -9.71
C ARG A 15 12.83 4.65 -9.69
N ARG A 16 12.59 4.07 -8.52
CA ARG A 16 11.73 2.90 -8.37
C ARG A 16 10.28 3.25 -8.70
N TRP A 17 9.79 4.38 -8.19
CA TRP A 17 8.44 4.85 -8.42
C TRP A 17 8.15 5.05 -9.91
N ILE A 18 8.99 5.80 -10.65
CA ILE A 18 8.80 6.02 -12.09
C ILE A 18 9.05 4.77 -12.95
N GLY A 19 9.91 3.86 -12.50
CA GLY A 19 10.38 2.73 -13.32
C GLY A 19 9.58 1.44 -13.15
N HIS A 20 8.93 1.24 -12.01
CA HIS A 20 8.23 0.01 -11.66
C HIS A 20 6.77 0.27 -11.28
N ASP A 21 6.52 1.24 -10.41
CA ASP A 21 5.20 1.42 -9.82
C ASP A 21 4.28 2.34 -10.66
N LEU A 22 4.85 3.22 -11.48
CA LEU A 22 4.16 4.01 -12.49
C LEU A 22 4.30 3.47 -13.91
N ALA A 23 4.95 2.31 -14.08
CA ALA A 23 5.39 1.83 -15.38
C ALA A 23 4.21 1.72 -16.36
N ASP A 24 4.16 2.71 -17.25
CA ASP A 24 3.58 2.56 -18.57
C ASP A 24 4.48 1.55 -19.29
N HIS A 25 4.21 0.26 -19.08
CA HIS A 25 4.78 -0.79 -19.89
C HIS A 25 4.53 -0.38 -21.34
N GLY A 26 5.56 0.00 -22.08
CA GLY A 26 5.40 0.53 -23.43
C GLY A 26 4.53 -0.39 -24.32
N PRO A 27 4.12 0.05 -25.51
CA PRO A 27 3.14 -0.66 -26.34
C PRO A 27 3.44 -2.15 -26.61
N ASP A 28 4.69 -2.58 -26.43
CA ASP A 28 5.18 -3.96 -26.58
C ASP A 28 4.81 -4.91 -25.42
N LEU A 29 4.48 -4.39 -24.24
CA LEU A 29 4.15 -5.18 -23.04
C LEU A 29 2.70 -4.97 -22.56
N GLY A 30 1.92 -4.17 -23.30
CA GLY A 30 0.60 -3.72 -22.88
C GLY A 30 0.74 -2.68 -21.77
N SER A 31 0.44 -1.42 -22.06
CA SER A 31 0.45 -0.32 -21.09
C SER A 31 -0.53 -0.61 -19.95
N PHE A 32 -0.04 -1.26 -18.90
CA PHE A 32 -0.79 -1.47 -17.66
C PHE A 32 -0.28 -0.48 -16.63
N ARG A 33 -0.91 0.69 -16.62
CA ARG A 33 -0.82 1.58 -15.48
C ARG A 33 -1.87 1.15 -14.47
N PRO A 34 -1.53 0.93 -13.19
CA PRO A 34 -2.53 0.64 -12.19
C PRO A 34 -3.61 1.72 -12.18
N GLY A 35 -4.90 1.33 -12.09
CA GLY A 35 -6.02 2.26 -12.26
C GLY A 35 -6.00 3.46 -11.31
N PHE A 36 -5.43 3.32 -10.11
CA PHE A 36 -5.30 4.42 -9.17
C PHE A 36 -4.22 5.46 -9.55
N TYR A 37 -3.31 5.15 -10.48
CA TYR A 37 -2.38 6.13 -11.08
C TYR A 37 -2.87 6.65 -12.44
N GLU A 38 -4.04 6.20 -12.90
CA GLU A 38 -4.65 6.66 -14.14
C GLU A 38 -4.85 8.18 -14.10
N GLY A 39 -4.52 8.85 -15.20
CA GLY A 39 -4.60 10.32 -15.30
C GLY A 39 -3.38 11.09 -14.79
N LEU A 40 -2.46 10.50 -14.02
CA LEU A 40 -1.25 11.21 -13.58
C LEU A 40 -0.28 11.47 -14.75
N ARG A 41 -0.09 12.72 -15.15
CA ARG A 41 0.79 13.02 -16.29
C ARG A 41 2.25 12.93 -15.89
N ARG A 42 3.13 12.56 -16.84
CA ARG A 42 4.57 12.40 -16.58
C ARG A 42 5.22 13.69 -16.07
N GLU A 43 4.76 14.84 -16.55
CA GLU A 43 5.24 16.15 -16.10
C GLU A 43 4.91 16.47 -14.64
N ASP A 44 3.88 15.84 -14.06
CA ASP A 44 3.46 16.06 -12.67
C ASP A 44 4.23 15.14 -11.70
N GLU A 45 4.91 14.10 -12.19
CA GLU A 45 5.66 13.13 -11.39
C GLU A 45 6.63 13.76 -10.39
N PRO A 46 7.49 14.74 -10.75
CA PRO A 46 8.41 15.34 -9.78
C PRO A 46 7.69 16.09 -8.64
N VAL A 47 6.53 16.68 -8.93
CA VAL A 47 5.73 17.43 -7.94
C VAL A 47 5.08 16.46 -6.97
N VAL A 48 4.47 15.39 -7.48
CA VAL A 48 3.93 14.29 -6.66
C VAL A 48 5.02 13.72 -5.75
N TRP A 49 6.20 13.46 -6.32
CA TRP A 49 7.31 12.91 -5.54
C TRP A 49 7.72 13.85 -4.42
N GLY A 50 7.83 15.16 -4.69
CA GLY A 50 8.06 16.16 -3.65
C GLY A 50 7.03 16.09 -2.52
N PHE A 51 5.75 15.93 -2.85
CA PHE A 51 4.70 15.73 -1.86
C PHE A 51 4.91 14.46 -1.04
N ILE A 52 5.25 13.33 -1.67
CA ILE A 52 5.55 12.06 -0.98
C ILE A 52 6.73 12.24 -0.03
N GLU A 53 7.80 12.92 -0.46
CA GLU A 53 8.96 13.20 0.39
C GLU A 53 8.55 14.00 1.63
N GLU A 54 7.83 15.10 1.44
CA GLU A 54 7.47 16.05 2.50
C GLU A 54 6.43 15.50 3.49
N ASN A 55 5.40 14.83 3.00
CA ASN A 55 4.23 14.45 3.80
C ASN A 55 4.31 13.03 4.34
N TYR A 56 5.18 12.19 3.76
CA TYR A 56 5.27 10.78 4.11
C TYR A 56 6.67 10.35 4.48
N LEU A 57 7.64 10.38 3.55
CA LEU A 57 8.99 9.80 3.77
C LEU A 57 9.77 10.48 4.89
N LEU A 58 9.54 11.78 5.11
CA LEU A 58 10.14 12.52 6.22
C LEU A 58 9.34 12.45 7.53
N ARG A 59 8.09 12.01 7.46
CA ARG A 59 7.15 11.99 8.59
C ARG A 59 7.13 10.66 9.30
N TYR A 60 6.98 9.57 8.54
CA TYR A 60 6.76 8.24 9.09
C TYR A 60 8.08 7.51 9.30
N ARG A 61 8.16 6.77 10.41
CA ARG A 61 9.28 5.91 10.75
C ARG A 61 9.39 4.72 9.80
N ASP A 62 8.26 4.15 9.43
CA ASP A 62 8.18 3.00 8.53
C ASP A 62 6.84 2.99 7.77
N PHE A 63 6.81 2.24 6.68
CA PHE A 63 5.64 2.08 5.82
C PHE A 63 5.24 0.63 5.78
N LEU A 64 4.03 0.34 6.24
CA LEU A 64 3.51 -1.00 6.29
C LEU A 64 2.26 -1.13 5.44
N ARG A 65 2.09 -2.32 4.91
CA ARG A 65 0.92 -2.73 4.16
C ARG A 65 0.36 -3.99 4.78
N ILE A 66 -0.95 -3.98 4.95
CA ILE A 66 -1.73 -5.21 5.10
C ILE A 66 -2.19 -5.63 3.71
N GLU A 67 -1.77 -6.80 3.27
CA GLU A 67 -2.05 -7.30 1.92
C GLU A 67 -1.96 -8.81 1.94
N PHE A 68 -2.94 -9.46 1.32
CA PHE A 68 -2.87 -10.87 1.06
C PHE A 68 -1.85 -11.16 -0.04
N GLU A 69 -0.95 -12.08 0.25
CA GLU A 69 -0.05 -12.70 -0.72
C GLU A 69 0.17 -14.15 -0.31
N TRP A 70 0.20 -15.06 -1.28
CA TRP A 70 0.19 -16.48 -1.02
C TRP A 70 1.40 -16.90 -0.17
N SER A 71 1.14 -17.70 0.88
CA SER A 71 2.16 -18.21 1.81
C SER A 71 2.93 -17.13 2.58
N ALA A 72 2.30 -15.99 2.86
CA ALA A 72 2.86 -14.92 3.69
C ALA A 72 2.08 -14.75 5.01
N ASP A 73 2.42 -13.75 5.84
CA ASP A 73 1.69 -13.42 7.08
C ASP A 73 0.88 -12.11 6.98
N GLY A 74 0.63 -11.64 5.76
CA GLY A 74 -0.24 -10.48 5.53
C GLY A 74 0.32 -9.12 5.98
N LEU A 75 1.59 -9.04 6.40
CA LEU A 75 2.26 -7.80 6.81
C LEU A 75 3.53 -7.57 6.00
N TRP A 76 3.57 -6.44 5.30
CA TRP A 76 4.63 -6.10 4.37
C TRP A 76 5.18 -4.71 4.65
N ARG A 77 6.50 -4.56 4.58
CA ARG A 77 7.15 -3.25 4.55
C ARG A 77 7.23 -2.76 3.11
N ILE A 78 6.63 -1.63 2.82
CA ILE A 78 6.62 -1.02 1.48
C ILE A 78 7.66 0.11 1.38
N PRO A 79 8.17 0.45 0.19
CA PRO A 79 9.20 1.48 0.03
C PRO A 79 8.66 2.92 0.20
N PHE A 80 7.38 3.12 -0.10
CA PHE A 80 6.66 4.39 0.01
C PHE A 80 5.14 4.12 -0.09
N PRO A 81 4.29 5.09 0.30
CA PRO A 81 2.84 4.97 0.23
C PRO A 81 2.34 4.57 -1.15
N GLY A 82 1.52 3.52 -1.23
CA GLY A 82 0.94 3.08 -2.49
C GLY A 82 1.97 2.56 -3.51
N SER A 83 3.11 1.99 -3.09
CA SER A 83 3.97 1.24 -4.02
C SER A 83 3.24 0.00 -4.54
N VAL A 84 3.34 -0.31 -5.84
CA VAL A 84 2.76 -1.53 -6.42
C VAL A 84 3.54 -2.75 -5.97
N GLY A 85 4.87 -2.67 -5.94
CA GLY A 85 5.70 -3.76 -5.46
C GLY A 85 5.57 -3.96 -3.95
N ILE A 86 5.10 -5.15 -3.54
CA ILE A 86 5.30 -5.65 -2.17
C ILE A 86 6.80 -5.60 -1.85
N GLY A 87 7.13 -4.99 -0.72
CA GLY A 87 8.53 -4.81 -0.34
C GLY A 87 9.03 -6.03 0.44
N GLU A 88 9.41 -5.82 1.68
CA GLU A 88 9.96 -6.88 2.51
C GLU A 88 8.89 -7.43 3.44
N TYR A 89 8.72 -8.74 3.47
CA TYR A 89 7.89 -9.40 4.46
C TYR A 89 8.32 -8.99 5.87
N ARG A 90 7.33 -8.81 6.77
CA ARG A 90 7.56 -8.50 8.17
C ARG A 90 6.76 -9.40 9.07
N SER A 91 7.38 -9.80 10.17
CA SER A 91 6.67 -10.52 11.22
C SER A 91 5.97 -9.53 12.16
N PRO A 92 4.76 -9.81 12.66
CA PRO A 92 4.16 -9.07 13.76
C PRO A 92 5.09 -8.92 14.98
N ALA A 93 5.98 -9.90 15.20
CA ALA A 93 6.97 -9.88 16.28
C ALA A 93 8.00 -8.74 16.13
N ASP A 94 8.32 -8.31 14.90
CA ASP A 94 9.29 -7.23 14.63
C ASP A 94 8.83 -5.89 15.22
N TYR A 95 7.51 -5.73 15.42
CA TYR A 95 6.87 -4.54 15.97
C TYR A 95 6.38 -4.71 17.41
N GLY A 96 6.56 -5.89 18.01
CA GLY A 96 6.00 -6.22 19.33
C GLY A 96 4.47 -6.27 19.35
N MET A 97 3.85 -6.68 18.24
CA MET A 97 2.40 -6.71 18.09
C MET A 97 1.73 -7.63 19.14
N PRO A 98 0.58 -7.23 19.72
CA PRO A 98 -0.13 -8.07 20.69
C PRO A 98 -0.53 -9.41 20.07
N GLY A 99 -0.33 -10.50 20.82
CA GLY A 99 -0.64 -11.86 20.38
C GLY A 99 -2.03 -12.03 19.76
N PRO A 100 -3.12 -11.47 20.32
CA PRO A 100 -4.45 -11.55 19.72
C PRO A 100 -4.56 -10.90 18.34
N LEU A 101 -3.89 -9.76 18.11
CA LEU A 101 -3.91 -9.07 16.82
C LEU A 101 -3.07 -9.82 15.79
N ALA A 102 -1.89 -10.28 16.18
CA ALA A 102 -1.04 -11.12 15.33
C ALA A 102 -1.78 -12.41 14.92
N ALA A 103 -2.41 -13.10 15.88
CA ALA A 103 -3.18 -14.31 15.60
C ALA A 103 -4.35 -14.08 14.63
N ARG A 104 -5.03 -12.92 14.75
CA ARG A 104 -6.11 -12.55 13.83
C ARG A 104 -5.59 -12.31 12.41
N LEU A 105 -4.47 -11.59 12.28
CA LEU A 105 -3.82 -11.38 10.99
C LEU A 105 -3.42 -12.72 10.33
N HIS A 106 -2.76 -13.61 11.07
CA HIS A 106 -2.40 -14.94 10.56
C HIS A 106 -3.63 -15.78 10.19
N ALA A 107 -4.71 -15.71 10.97
CA ALA A 107 -5.93 -16.47 10.68
C ALA A 107 -6.63 -15.98 9.41
N TRP A 108 -6.72 -14.66 9.21
CA TRP A 108 -7.25 -14.06 8.00
C TRP A 108 -6.45 -14.47 6.76
N GLN A 109 -5.12 -14.38 6.86
CA GLN A 109 -4.19 -14.77 5.80
C GLN A 109 -4.25 -16.28 5.51
N ALA A 110 -4.26 -17.14 6.54
CA ALA A 110 -4.33 -18.58 6.38
C ALA A 110 -5.65 -19.03 5.74
N ASN A 111 -6.77 -18.34 6.02
CA ASN A 111 -8.04 -18.60 5.36
C ASN A 111 -7.90 -18.40 3.83
N LEU A 112 -7.25 -17.32 3.41
CA LEU A 112 -6.98 -17.06 2.00
C LEU A 112 -5.97 -18.06 1.40
N ASP A 113 -4.93 -18.47 2.14
CA ASP A 113 -3.94 -19.45 1.69
C ASP A 113 -4.50 -20.87 1.47
N THR A 114 -5.65 -21.21 2.06
CA THR A 114 -6.27 -22.53 1.88
C THR A 114 -6.99 -22.70 0.54
N ARG A 115 -7.09 -21.61 -0.24
CA ARG A 115 -7.82 -21.57 -1.50
C ARG A 115 -6.98 -22.12 -2.64
N ASP A 116 -7.63 -22.48 -3.75
CA ASP A 116 -6.91 -22.94 -4.93
C ASP A 116 -6.39 -21.70 -5.68
N PRO A 117 -5.06 -21.49 -5.78
CA PRO A 117 -4.51 -20.33 -6.47
C PRO A 117 -4.80 -20.32 -7.98
N THR A 118 -5.40 -21.40 -8.51
CA THR A 118 -5.77 -21.55 -9.92
C THR A 118 -7.26 -21.46 -10.18
N ALA A 119 -8.09 -21.37 -9.14
CA ALA A 119 -9.53 -21.22 -9.30
C ALA A 119 -9.90 -19.76 -9.59
N GLU A 120 -10.84 -19.56 -10.51
CA GLU A 120 -11.42 -18.25 -10.75
C GLU A 120 -12.31 -17.85 -9.55
N PRO A 121 -12.42 -16.56 -9.20
CA PRO A 121 -13.24 -16.11 -8.07
C PRO A 121 -14.70 -16.58 -8.09
N GLU A 122 -15.23 -16.81 -9.28
CA GLU A 122 -16.59 -17.26 -9.56
C GLU A 122 -16.81 -18.78 -9.40
N ASP A 123 -15.72 -19.54 -9.32
CA ASP A 123 -15.72 -20.98 -9.08
C ASP A 123 -15.52 -21.34 -7.59
N GLU A 124 -15.32 -20.34 -6.73
CA GLU A 124 -15.08 -20.53 -5.30
C GLU A 124 -16.27 -20.10 -4.43
N ASP A 125 -16.64 -20.95 -3.46
CA ASP A 125 -17.60 -20.62 -2.39
C ASP A 125 -16.90 -19.80 -1.28
N PHE A 126 -16.36 -18.64 -1.66
CA PHE A 126 -15.63 -17.76 -0.77
C PHE A 126 -16.16 -16.33 -0.81
N ASP A 127 -16.42 -15.79 0.37
CA ASP A 127 -16.89 -14.42 0.54
C ASP A 127 -15.70 -13.43 0.54
N TYR A 128 -15.32 -12.97 -0.65
CA TYR A 128 -14.27 -11.97 -0.83
C TYR A 128 -14.61 -10.63 -0.18
N GLU A 129 -15.88 -10.25 -0.10
CA GLU A 129 -16.29 -8.98 0.51
C GLU A 129 -16.12 -9.05 2.03
N ALA A 130 -16.50 -10.16 2.65
CA ALA A 130 -16.29 -10.39 4.08
C ALA A 130 -14.80 -10.45 4.43
N SER A 131 -13.99 -11.14 3.60
CA SER A 131 -12.54 -11.18 3.80
C SER A 131 -11.90 -9.80 3.62
N ASP A 132 -12.35 -9.01 2.65
CA ASP A 132 -11.88 -7.63 2.45
C ASP A 132 -12.20 -6.75 3.67
N ALA A 133 -13.42 -6.88 4.19
CA ALA A 133 -13.84 -6.17 5.39
C ALA A 133 -13.03 -6.59 6.63
N GLU A 134 -12.71 -7.87 6.77
CA GLU A 134 -11.86 -8.36 7.85
C GLU A 134 -10.42 -7.81 7.74
N GLY A 135 -9.82 -7.88 6.55
CA GLY A 135 -8.48 -7.34 6.30
C GLY A 135 -8.39 -5.84 6.59
N LEU A 136 -9.41 -5.07 6.20
CA LEU A 136 -9.49 -3.64 6.50
C LEU A 136 -9.58 -3.37 8.01
N GLU A 137 -10.39 -4.13 8.74
CA GLU A 137 -10.49 -4.00 10.20
C GLU A 137 -9.19 -4.40 10.91
N ILE A 138 -8.47 -5.40 10.39
CA ILE A 138 -7.12 -5.74 10.86
C ILE A 138 -6.17 -4.56 10.63
N ALA A 139 -6.17 -3.96 9.43
CA ALA A 139 -5.33 -2.80 9.12
C ALA A 139 -5.60 -1.61 10.05
N LYS A 140 -6.88 -1.33 10.37
CA LYS A 140 -7.26 -0.32 11.37
C LYS A 140 -6.72 -0.64 12.75
N GLN A 141 -6.80 -1.89 13.21
CA GLN A 141 -6.26 -2.31 14.50
C GLN A 141 -4.73 -2.25 14.55
N VAL A 142 -4.05 -2.62 13.45
CA VAL A 142 -2.60 -2.48 13.31
C VAL A 142 -2.20 -1.00 13.37
N LYS A 143 -2.92 -0.10 12.69
CA LYS A 143 -2.68 1.35 12.77
C LYS A 143 -2.88 1.89 14.18
N LEU A 144 -3.95 1.47 14.87
CA LEU A 144 -4.19 1.86 16.27
C LEU A 144 -3.06 1.40 17.21
N PHE A 145 -2.53 0.19 16.98
CA PHE A 145 -1.44 -0.35 17.76
C PHE A 145 -0.11 0.40 17.51
N LEU A 146 0.24 0.61 16.25
CA LEU A 146 1.51 1.24 15.86
C LEU A 146 1.54 2.76 16.11
N GLY A 147 0.37 3.40 16.08
CA GLY A 147 0.25 4.84 16.29
C GLY A 147 0.56 5.68 15.05
N ASP A 148 0.71 6.99 15.25
CA ASP A 148 0.86 7.97 14.17
C ASP A 148 2.24 8.03 13.53
N ASP A 149 3.25 7.41 14.14
CA ASP A 149 4.60 7.37 13.62
C ASP A 149 4.78 6.36 12.48
N TYR A 150 3.81 5.48 12.25
CA TYR A 150 3.84 4.48 11.17
C TYR A 150 2.80 4.77 10.11
N TYR A 151 3.18 4.68 8.85
CA TYR A 151 2.22 4.63 7.76
C TYR A 151 1.68 3.22 7.62
N VAL A 152 0.36 3.09 7.45
CA VAL A 152 -0.31 1.81 7.19
C VAL A 152 -1.24 2.00 6.00
N ASP A 153 -1.08 1.20 4.94
CA ASP A 153 -2.09 1.01 3.91
C ASP A 153 -2.65 -0.41 3.91
N TYR A 154 -3.82 -0.55 3.31
CA TYR A 154 -4.46 -1.83 3.05
C TYR A 154 -4.69 -1.98 1.55
N TYR A 155 -4.30 -3.14 1.00
CA TYR A 155 -4.44 -3.44 -0.42
C TYR A 155 -5.10 -4.80 -0.62
N VAL A 156 -6.00 -4.82 -1.60
CA VAL A 156 -6.53 -6.04 -2.22
C VAL A 156 -6.47 -5.82 -3.72
N GLU A 157 -6.18 -6.89 -4.45
CA GLU A 157 -6.07 -6.88 -5.90
C GLU A 157 -7.27 -6.15 -6.55
N PHE A 158 -6.98 -5.32 -7.54
CA PHE A 158 -7.97 -4.51 -8.29
C PHE A 158 -8.68 -3.39 -7.52
N ARG A 159 -8.29 -3.07 -6.27
CA ARG A 159 -8.78 -1.88 -5.55
C ARG A 159 -7.67 -0.82 -5.38
N PRO A 160 -8.03 0.48 -5.30
CA PRO A 160 -7.06 1.52 -4.94
C PRO A 160 -6.48 1.28 -3.54
N PHE A 161 -5.28 1.80 -3.30
CA PHE A 161 -4.69 1.78 -1.97
C PHE A 161 -5.55 2.56 -0.96
N ARG A 162 -5.71 1.97 0.21
CA ARG A 162 -6.49 2.53 1.31
C ARG A 162 -5.55 2.94 2.42
N GLU A 163 -5.31 4.24 2.55
CA GLU A 163 -4.48 4.75 3.65
C GLU A 163 -5.28 4.69 4.95
N ILE A 164 -4.68 4.16 6.01
CA ILE A 164 -5.28 4.10 7.33
C ILE A 164 -4.66 5.17 8.22
N VAL A 165 -5.46 6.14 8.65
CA VAL A 165 -5.03 7.28 9.47
C VAL A 165 -5.75 7.31 10.81
N LEU A 166 -5.11 7.86 11.85
CA LEU A 166 -5.82 8.15 13.10
C LEU A 166 -6.55 9.50 12.99
N ARG A 167 -7.79 9.53 13.48
CA ARG A 167 -8.62 10.71 13.65
C ARG A 167 -9.27 10.69 15.04
N GLU A 168 -9.92 11.79 15.41
CA GLU A 168 -10.76 11.82 16.61
C GLU A 168 -11.85 10.75 16.48
N GLY A 169 -11.75 9.68 17.28
CA GLY A 169 -12.67 8.54 17.25
C GLY A 169 -12.06 7.21 16.77
N GLY A 170 -10.83 7.18 16.26
CA GLY A 170 -10.13 5.93 15.94
C GLY A 170 -9.39 5.95 14.61
N ALA A 171 -9.06 4.75 14.11
CA ALA A 171 -8.49 4.57 12.77
C ALA A 171 -9.59 4.62 11.71
N VAL A 172 -9.38 5.45 10.69
CA VAL A 172 -10.28 5.59 9.54
C VAL A 172 -9.51 5.34 8.25
N GLU A 173 -10.24 4.89 7.25
CA GLU A 173 -9.76 4.73 5.89
C GLU A 173 -9.89 6.04 5.12
N LEU A 174 -8.88 6.35 4.32
CA LEU A 174 -8.94 7.35 3.26
C LEU A 174 -8.83 6.63 1.91
N GLU A 175 -9.79 6.90 1.03
CA GLU A 175 -9.76 6.44 -0.35
C GLU A 175 -8.64 7.16 -1.09
N VAL A 176 -7.58 6.42 -1.43
CA VAL A 176 -6.38 6.90 -2.13
C VAL A 176 -5.52 7.86 -1.29
N PRO A 177 -4.18 7.72 -1.29
CA PRO A 177 -3.31 8.72 -0.68
C PRO A 177 -3.58 10.13 -1.22
N ALA A 178 -3.66 11.10 -0.31
CA ALA A 178 -4.05 12.49 -0.63
C ALA A 178 -3.24 13.13 -1.77
N PHE A 179 -1.98 12.71 -1.93
CA PHE A 179 -1.08 13.22 -2.97
C PHE A 179 -1.50 12.84 -4.39
N ILE A 180 -2.23 11.74 -4.56
CA ILE A 180 -2.72 11.29 -5.86
C ILE A 180 -4.01 12.05 -6.21
N THR A 181 -4.89 12.27 -5.22
CA THR A 181 -6.19 12.91 -5.43
C THR A 181 -6.10 14.41 -5.72
N ASP A 182 -5.12 15.12 -5.15
CA ASP A 182 -5.00 16.58 -5.29
C ASP A 182 -4.53 17.03 -6.68
N LEU A 183 -4.00 16.12 -7.51
CA LEU A 183 -3.45 16.43 -8.84
C LEU A 183 -4.32 15.95 -9.99
N ALA A 184 -5.37 15.16 -9.71
CA ALA A 184 -6.40 14.77 -10.69
C ALA A 184 -7.52 15.82 -10.83
N ARG A 185 -7.36 17.02 -10.24
CA ARG A 185 -8.32 18.12 -10.24
C ARG A 185 -7.83 19.33 -11.03
#